data_AF-A0A653CFP4-F1
#
_entry.id   AF-A0A653CFP4-F1
#
_cell.length_a   1.000
_cell.length_b   1.000
_cell.length_c   1.000
_cell.angle_alpha   90.00
_cell.angle_beta   90.00
_cell.angle_gamma   90.00
#
_symmetry.space_group_name_H-M   'P 1'
#
loop_
_entity.id
_entity.type
_entity.pdbx_description
1 polymer ?
#
loop_
_entity_poly.entity_id
_entity_poly.type
_entity_poly.pdbx_seq_one_letter_code
_entity_poly.pdbx_strand_id
1 'polypeptide(L)'
;MGLCVAFNDNSLPNYSKENLSQLIEKRVGIETYCKKLGEISRHEVYSKAAKQPQIKAKHSSELLLEFEFCKLFKALEGVIIQALGVQRDLSNGLSELSLTEHENALLLQYKELIREQDKKLQEMQRNINNLQRKNQELETKIQELQETNTQLTDQNTLLKAQLSASGNNVQADVSLAPNAPPQPDMSPALLTRIANLEEENRTKQETLEKMRSLLDKKIEELQQVSQSQAPSSEPSQAQTSNTNETLLAKIEKLVQENKEKDDELDKIKKDQDSLLDLLTDQETKLATYKTRLRELGETVDDDEGDSDNNSEDLVNEA
;
A
#
# COMPACT_ATOMS: atom_id res chain seq x y z
N MET A 1 -22.40 -4.25 41.09
CA MET A 1 -21.35 -3.44 40.42
C MET A 1 -21.73 -3.08 38.99
N GLY A 2 -21.81 -4.02 38.05
CA GLY A 2 -22.21 -3.71 36.66
C GLY A 2 -23.55 -2.96 36.53
N LEU A 3 -24.57 -3.38 37.28
CA LEU A 3 -25.85 -2.65 37.35
C LEU A 3 -25.70 -1.21 37.86
N CYS A 4 -24.82 -1.00 38.84
CA CYS A 4 -24.52 0.32 39.42
C CYS A 4 -23.80 1.24 38.43
N VAL A 5 -23.21 0.70 37.36
CA VAL A 5 -22.62 1.46 36.25
C VAL A 5 -23.66 1.68 35.15
N ALA A 6 -24.42 0.64 34.81
CA ALA A 6 -25.41 0.68 33.73
C ALA A 6 -26.56 1.65 34.00
N PHE A 7 -27.06 1.70 35.23
CA PHE A 7 -28.23 2.49 35.63
C PHE A 7 -27.87 3.64 36.58
N ASN A 8 -26.62 4.11 36.54
CA ASN A 8 -26.19 5.27 37.31
C ASN A 8 -26.67 6.56 36.64
N ASP A 9 -27.35 7.42 37.39
CA ASP A 9 -27.78 8.75 36.94
C ASP A 9 -26.73 9.86 37.20
N ASN A 10 -25.58 9.50 37.77
CA ASN A 10 -24.50 10.41 38.19
C ASN A 10 -24.89 11.45 39.24
N SER A 11 -25.98 11.23 39.98
CA SER A 11 -26.39 12.12 41.08
C SER A 11 -25.36 12.18 42.22
N LEU A 12 -24.54 11.14 42.40
CA LEU A 12 -23.49 11.07 43.40
C LEU A 12 -22.08 11.23 42.77
N PRO A 13 -21.35 12.33 43.05
CA PRO A 13 -20.09 12.63 42.36
C PRO A 13 -18.98 11.62 42.69
N ASN A 14 -18.92 11.12 43.92
CA ASN A 14 -17.90 10.15 44.35
C ASN A 14 -18.13 8.74 43.78
N TYR A 15 -19.31 8.46 43.22
CA TYR A 15 -19.68 7.17 42.65
C TYR A 15 -20.35 7.35 41.28
N SER A 16 -19.82 8.27 40.48
CA SER A 16 -20.22 8.42 39.09
C SER A 16 -19.96 7.14 38.29
N LYS A 17 -20.61 7.02 37.14
CA LYS A 17 -20.41 5.93 36.18
C LYS A 17 -18.92 5.72 35.85
N GLU A 18 -18.19 6.81 35.63
CA GLU A 18 -16.77 6.78 35.34
C GLU A 18 -15.93 6.27 36.52
N ASN A 19 -16.17 6.79 37.73
CA ASN A 19 -15.44 6.37 38.93
C ASN A 19 -15.64 4.88 39.22
N LEU A 20 -16.87 4.38 39.03
CA LEU A 20 -17.19 2.96 39.21
C LEU A 20 -16.58 2.07 38.11
N SER A 21 -16.58 2.51 36.85
CA SER A 21 -15.92 1.80 35.76
C SER A 21 -14.40 1.71 35.99
N GLN A 22 -13.75 2.83 36.35
CA GLN A 22 -12.32 2.85 36.68
C GLN A 22 -12.00 1.99 37.90
N LEU A 23 -12.90 1.90 38.88
CA LEU A 23 -12.73 1.04 40.05
C LEU A 23 -12.71 -0.44 39.65
N ILE A 24 -13.62 -0.86 38.75
CA ILE A 24 -13.67 -2.22 38.22
C ILE A 24 -12.40 -2.52 37.42
N GLU A 25 -12.00 -1.60 36.55
CA GLU A 25 -10.79 -1.73 35.73
C GLU A 25 -9.53 -1.89 36.58
N LYS A 26 -9.30 -1.01 37.56
CA LYS A 26 -8.08 -1.00 38.38
C LYS A 26 -8.01 -2.15 39.39
N ARG A 27 -9.14 -2.65 39.88
CA ARG A 27 -9.18 -3.65 40.97
C ARG A 27 -9.39 -5.08 40.49
N VAL A 28 -10.12 -5.26 39.41
CA VAL A 28 -10.52 -6.58 38.91
C VAL A 28 -10.00 -6.81 37.49
N GLY A 29 -9.94 -5.75 36.69
CA GLY A 29 -9.76 -5.84 35.25
C GLY A 29 -11.09 -6.06 34.56
N ILE A 30 -11.33 -5.28 33.52
CA ILE A 30 -12.60 -5.27 32.78
C ILE A 30 -12.88 -6.64 32.13
N GLU A 31 -11.88 -7.25 31.48
CA GLU A 31 -12.01 -8.56 30.84
C GLU A 31 -12.32 -9.67 31.85
N THR A 32 -11.61 -9.67 32.98
CA THR A 32 -11.83 -10.60 34.08
C THR A 32 -13.24 -10.46 34.64
N TYR A 33 -13.72 -9.23 34.80
CA TYR A 33 -15.08 -8.95 35.25
C TYR A 33 -16.12 -9.53 34.29
N CYS A 34 -16.00 -9.29 32.98
CA CYS A 34 -16.91 -9.83 31.97
C CYS A 34 -16.87 -11.35 31.89
N LYS A 35 -15.67 -11.94 31.97
CA LYS A 35 -15.51 -13.41 32.02
C LYS A 35 -16.25 -13.99 33.22
N LYS A 36 -16.08 -13.38 34.40
CA LYS A 36 -16.76 -13.81 35.63
C LYS A 36 -18.27 -13.58 35.58
N LEU A 37 -18.73 -12.51 34.94
CA LEU A 37 -20.15 -12.28 34.71
C LEU A 37 -20.75 -13.42 33.87
N GLY A 38 -20.09 -13.80 32.78
CA GLY A 38 -20.54 -14.90 31.90
C GLY A 38 -20.45 -16.30 32.49
N GLU A 39 -19.77 -16.50 33.63
CA GLU A 39 -19.78 -17.79 34.34
C GLU A 39 -21.19 -18.11 34.93
N ILE A 40 -22.01 -17.08 35.18
CA ILE A 40 -23.36 -17.24 35.75
C ILE A 40 -24.30 -17.94 34.76
N SER A 41 -24.32 -17.51 33.50
CA SER A 41 -25.15 -18.12 32.45
C SER A 41 -24.66 -19.51 32.02
N ARG A 42 -23.36 -19.80 32.23
CA ARG A 42 -22.75 -21.13 31.98
C ARG A 42 -22.97 -22.14 33.10
N HIS A 43 -23.46 -21.71 34.26
CA HIS A 43 -23.68 -22.60 35.40
C HIS A 43 -24.71 -23.69 35.05
N GLU A 44 -24.47 -24.93 35.45
CA GLU A 44 -25.33 -26.08 35.10
C GLU A 44 -26.79 -25.92 35.55
N VAL A 45 -27.02 -25.27 36.70
CA VAL A 45 -28.35 -24.99 37.24
C VAL A 45 -29.06 -23.88 36.46
N TYR A 46 -28.33 -22.98 35.80
CA TYR A 46 -28.91 -21.85 35.07
C TYR A 46 -29.84 -22.33 33.95
N SER A 47 -29.40 -23.31 33.16
CA SER A 47 -30.19 -23.87 32.06
C SER A 47 -31.44 -24.62 32.52
N LYS A 48 -31.46 -25.12 33.76
CA LYS A 48 -32.63 -25.78 34.35
C LYS A 48 -33.62 -24.74 34.88
N ALA A 49 -33.12 -23.75 35.62
CA ALA A 49 -33.92 -22.68 36.21
C ALA A 49 -34.56 -21.76 35.15
N ALA A 50 -33.86 -21.49 34.04
CA ALA A 50 -34.34 -20.61 32.98
C ALA A 50 -35.46 -21.21 32.09
N LYS A 51 -35.78 -22.50 32.20
CA LYS A 51 -36.74 -23.19 31.30
C LYS A 51 -38.19 -22.98 31.66
N GLN A 52 -38.51 -22.93 32.95
CA GLN A 52 -39.90 -22.83 33.40
C GLN A 52 -39.97 -22.12 34.76
N PRO A 53 -41.06 -21.37 35.04
CA PRO A 53 -41.26 -20.71 36.35
C PRO A 53 -41.42 -21.69 37.52
N GLN A 54 -41.86 -22.92 37.24
CA GLN A 54 -42.11 -23.92 38.28
C GLN A 54 -40.82 -24.55 38.80
N ILE A 55 -40.62 -24.43 40.12
CA ILE A 55 -39.53 -25.06 40.85
C ILE A 55 -39.72 -26.58 40.79
N LYS A 56 -38.79 -27.27 40.12
CA LYS A 56 -38.71 -28.73 40.08
C LYS A 56 -37.33 -29.15 40.55
N ALA A 57 -37.15 -29.26 41.87
CA ALA A 57 -35.91 -29.71 42.50
C ALA A 57 -36.13 -31.05 43.20
N LYS A 58 -35.19 -31.98 43.03
CA LYS A 58 -35.19 -33.26 43.76
C LYS A 58 -34.39 -33.19 45.06
N HIS A 59 -33.41 -32.28 45.10
CA HIS A 59 -32.51 -32.06 46.23
C HIS A 59 -32.37 -30.57 46.50
N SER A 60 -32.11 -30.20 47.76
CA SER A 60 -31.93 -28.80 48.16
C SER A 60 -30.76 -28.11 47.42
N SER A 61 -29.80 -28.88 46.91
CA SER A 61 -28.68 -28.38 46.11
C SER A 61 -29.08 -27.83 44.73
N GLU A 62 -30.28 -28.16 44.22
CA GLU A 62 -30.77 -27.66 42.93
C GLU A 62 -31.51 -26.31 43.06
N LEU A 63 -31.78 -25.84 44.28
CA LEU A 63 -32.49 -24.59 44.59
C LEU A 63 -31.55 -23.38 44.63
N LEU A 64 -30.71 -23.21 43.61
CA LEU A 64 -29.69 -22.15 43.57
C LEU A 64 -30.16 -20.90 42.81
N LEU A 65 -30.81 -21.09 41.67
CA LEU A 65 -31.23 -20.01 40.77
C LEU A 65 -32.73 -20.06 40.53
N GLU A 66 -33.33 -18.87 40.43
CA GLU A 66 -34.76 -18.66 40.23
C GLU A 66 -35.05 -18.22 38.79
N PHE A 67 -36.25 -18.52 38.29
CA PHE A 67 -36.61 -18.33 36.88
C PHE A 67 -36.58 -16.86 36.45
N GLU A 68 -37.18 -15.96 37.24
CA GLU A 68 -37.17 -14.52 36.93
C GLU A 68 -35.77 -13.93 37.06
N PHE A 69 -34.95 -14.39 38.00
CA PHE A 69 -33.52 -14.05 38.04
C PHE A 69 -32.81 -14.40 36.74
N CYS A 70 -32.97 -15.62 36.22
CA CYS A 70 -32.34 -16.03 34.96
C CYS A 70 -32.81 -15.17 33.78
N LYS A 71 -34.11 -14.83 33.73
CA LYS A 71 -34.66 -13.95 32.70
C LYS A 71 -34.10 -12.53 32.79
N LEU A 72 -34.03 -11.98 34.00
CA LEU A 72 -33.47 -10.67 34.28
C LEU A 72 -31.97 -10.62 33.93
N PHE A 73 -31.21 -11.62 34.37
CA PHE A 73 -29.79 -11.73 34.08
C PHE A 73 -29.52 -11.76 32.57
N LYS A 74 -30.27 -12.58 31.82
CA LYS A 74 -30.17 -12.64 30.36
C LYS A 74 -30.41 -11.29 29.69
N ALA A 75 -31.36 -10.49 30.20
CA ALA A 75 -31.65 -9.17 29.65
C ALA A 75 -30.56 -8.13 30.00
N LEU A 76 -29.94 -8.24 31.18
CA LEU A 76 -29.02 -7.24 31.71
C LEU A 76 -27.54 -7.53 31.45
N GLU A 77 -27.17 -8.78 31.15
CA GLU A 77 -25.78 -9.18 30.90
C GLU A 77 -25.14 -8.34 29.78
N GLY A 78 -25.80 -8.25 28.62
CA GLY A 78 -25.32 -7.43 27.50
C GLY A 78 -25.28 -5.93 27.81
N VAL A 79 -26.30 -5.42 28.52
CA VAL A 79 -26.39 -4.02 28.92
C VAL A 79 -25.24 -3.63 29.86
N ILE A 80 -24.89 -4.51 30.80
CA ILE A 80 -23.76 -4.31 31.71
C ILE A 80 -22.43 -4.30 30.95
N ILE A 81 -22.22 -5.24 30.03
CA ILE A 81 -21.01 -5.33 29.21
C ILE A 81 -20.83 -4.05 28.38
N GLN A 82 -21.91 -3.57 27.76
CA GLN A 82 -21.92 -2.33 26.99
C GLN A 82 -21.64 -1.11 27.88
N ALA A 83 -22.25 -1.05 29.07
CA ALA A 83 -22.08 0.07 29.99
C ALA A 83 -20.67 0.20 30.57
N LEU A 84 -19.95 -0.91 30.72
CA LEU A 84 -18.57 -0.94 31.21
C LEU A 84 -17.54 -0.64 30.12
N GLY A 85 -17.96 -0.31 28.90
CA GLY A 85 -17.06 0.11 27.83
C GLY A 85 -16.11 -1.00 27.37
N VAL A 86 -16.40 -2.26 27.69
CA VAL A 86 -15.57 -3.44 27.35
C VAL A 86 -15.60 -3.75 25.85
N GLN A 87 -16.39 -2.98 25.11
CA GLN A 87 -16.36 -2.91 23.66
C GLN A 87 -15.57 -1.70 23.15
N ARG A 88 -14.73 -1.03 23.95
CA ARG A 88 -13.74 -0.06 23.45
C ARG A 88 -12.32 -0.59 23.25
N ASP A 89 -12.03 -1.80 23.73
CA ASP A 89 -10.75 -2.49 23.45
C ASP A 89 -10.93 -3.94 22.98
N LEU A 90 -12.12 -4.24 22.44
CA LEU A 90 -12.17 -4.79 21.08
C LEU A 90 -12.19 -3.67 20.01
N SER A 91 -12.28 -2.39 20.41
CA SER A 91 -12.38 -1.24 19.50
C SER A 91 -11.07 -0.52 19.18
N ASN A 92 -9.93 -1.16 19.39
CA ASN A 92 -8.68 -0.77 18.72
C ASN A 92 -8.26 -1.75 17.60
N GLY A 93 -9.20 -2.60 17.17
CA GLY A 93 -9.02 -3.53 16.04
C GLY A 93 -10.17 -3.62 15.04
N LEU A 94 -11.37 -3.08 15.32
CA LEU A 94 -12.50 -3.23 14.39
C LEU A 94 -13.64 -2.22 14.64
N SER A 95 -13.55 -1.00 14.09
CA SER A 95 -14.75 -0.25 13.69
C SER A 95 -15.12 -0.64 12.25
N GLU A 96 -15.34 -1.93 12.07
CA GLU A 96 -15.77 -2.55 10.80
C GLU A 96 -17.11 -3.28 11.03
N LEU A 97 -17.89 -2.88 12.04
CA LEU A 97 -19.21 -3.45 12.33
C LEU A 97 -20.19 -2.48 13.00
N SER A 98 -19.99 -1.17 12.79
CA SER A 98 -21.05 -0.15 12.97
C SER A 98 -21.53 0.41 11.62
N LEU A 99 -21.16 -0.30 10.56
CA LEU A 99 -21.36 0.01 9.17
C LEU A 99 -22.03 -1.24 8.60
N THR A 100 -23.02 -1.08 7.73
CA THR A 100 -23.60 -2.16 6.94
C THR A 100 -22.48 -2.94 6.23
N GLU A 101 -22.73 -4.21 5.91
CA GLU A 101 -21.74 -5.07 5.24
C GLU A 101 -21.13 -4.41 3.98
N HIS A 102 -21.96 -3.65 3.26
CA HIS A 102 -21.55 -2.81 2.13
C HIS A 102 -20.54 -1.71 2.52
N GLU A 103 -20.80 -0.98 3.59
CA GLU A 103 -19.94 0.11 4.05
C GLU A 103 -18.59 -0.42 4.57
N ASN A 104 -18.55 -1.63 5.15
CA ASN A 104 -17.28 -2.28 5.53
C ASN A 104 -16.48 -2.75 4.33
N ALA A 105 -17.14 -3.35 3.33
CA ALA A 105 -16.48 -3.75 2.09
C ALA A 105 -15.88 -2.52 1.36
N LEU A 106 -16.64 -1.42 1.32
CA LEU A 106 -16.19 -0.16 0.76
C LEU A 106 -15.02 0.44 1.56
N LEU A 107 -15.05 0.36 2.88
CA LEU A 107 -13.98 0.84 3.76
C LEU A 107 -12.69 0.01 3.59
N LEU A 108 -12.81 -1.30 3.37
CA LEU A 108 -11.67 -2.15 2.99
C LEU A 108 -11.07 -1.74 1.64
N GLN A 109 -11.91 -1.51 0.64
CA GLN A 109 -11.46 -1.05 -0.68
C GLN A 109 -10.75 0.30 -0.59
N TYR A 110 -11.27 1.25 0.20
CA TYR A 110 -10.59 2.53 0.44
C TYR A 110 -9.27 2.36 1.18
N LYS A 111 -9.20 1.50 2.21
CA LYS A 111 -7.94 1.21 2.91
C LYS A 111 -6.87 0.64 1.96
N GLU A 112 -7.24 -0.31 1.12
CA GLU A 112 -6.31 -0.90 0.15
C GLU A 112 -5.93 0.10 -0.95
N LEU A 113 -6.87 0.93 -1.41
CA LEU A 113 -6.58 2.01 -2.36
C LEU A 113 -5.59 3.03 -1.77
N ILE A 114 -5.77 3.42 -0.50
CA ILE A 114 -4.85 4.33 0.20
C ILE A 114 -3.47 3.67 0.33
N ARG A 115 -3.39 2.39 0.69
CA ARG A 115 -2.10 1.67 0.75
C ARG A 115 -1.38 1.61 -0.59
N GLU A 116 -2.11 1.36 -1.68
CA GLU A 116 -1.51 1.33 -3.02
C GLU A 116 -1.11 2.74 -3.48
N GLN A 117 -1.90 3.76 -3.15
CA GLN A 117 -1.54 5.16 -3.40
C GLN A 117 -0.31 5.56 -2.62
N ASP A 118 -0.22 5.23 -1.33
CA ASP A 118 0.94 5.49 -0.48
C ASP A 118 2.19 4.80 -1.04
N LYS A 119 2.06 3.55 -1.48
CA LYS A 119 3.15 2.81 -2.13
C LYS A 119 3.60 3.46 -3.43
N LYS A 120 2.65 3.87 -4.29
CA LYS A 120 2.94 4.57 -5.56
C LYS A 120 3.56 5.94 -5.30
N LEU A 121 3.12 6.64 -4.27
CA LEU A 121 3.67 7.92 -3.84
C LEU A 121 5.11 7.74 -3.36
N GLN A 122 5.39 6.72 -2.54
CA GLN A 122 6.74 6.37 -2.14
C GLN A 122 7.64 6.00 -3.32
N GLU A 123 7.13 5.23 -4.29
CA GLU A 123 7.88 4.87 -5.49
C GLU A 123 8.17 6.09 -6.37
N MET A 124 7.18 6.95 -6.57
CA MET A 124 7.36 8.20 -7.32
C MET A 124 8.35 9.13 -6.62
N GLN A 125 8.30 9.25 -5.29
CA GLN A 125 9.29 9.99 -4.51
C GLN A 125 10.70 9.39 -4.67
N ARG A 126 10.85 8.06 -4.64
CA ARG A 126 12.14 7.41 -4.91
C ARG A 126 12.65 7.70 -6.31
N ASN A 127 11.78 7.65 -7.32
CA ASN A 127 12.13 7.95 -8.70
C ASN A 127 12.55 9.41 -8.89
N ILE A 128 11.85 10.35 -8.25
CA ILE A 128 12.22 11.78 -8.26
C ILE A 128 13.61 11.95 -7.64
N ASN A 129 13.88 11.36 -6.47
CA ASN A 129 15.19 11.44 -5.83
C ASN A 129 16.31 10.84 -6.71
N ASN A 130 16.05 9.69 -7.36
CA ASN A 130 17.00 9.07 -8.27
C ASN A 130 17.27 9.93 -9.52
N LEU A 131 16.23 10.53 -10.11
CA LEU A 131 16.37 11.42 -11.26
C LEU A 131 17.08 12.72 -10.87
N GLN A 132 16.77 13.30 -9.71
CA GLN A 132 17.46 14.48 -9.18
C GLN A 132 18.96 14.19 -8.98
N ARG A 133 19.31 13.03 -8.42
CA ARG A 133 20.71 12.62 -8.27
C ARG A 133 21.41 12.48 -9.61
N LYS A 134 20.79 11.79 -10.58
CA LYS A 134 21.35 11.68 -11.94
C LYS A 134 21.51 13.05 -12.61
N ASN A 135 20.57 13.95 -12.40
CA ASN A 135 20.64 15.29 -12.96
C ASN A 135 21.82 16.07 -12.36
N GLN A 136 22.02 16.02 -11.05
CA GLN A 136 23.19 16.60 -10.38
C GLN A 136 24.51 16.00 -10.88
N GLU A 137 24.56 14.68 -11.08
CA GLU A 137 25.74 13.99 -11.63
C GLU A 137 26.05 14.47 -13.07
N LEU A 138 25.02 14.63 -13.90
CA LEU A 138 25.18 15.14 -15.27
C LEU A 138 25.57 16.62 -15.30
N GLU A 139 24.98 17.46 -14.44
CA GLU A 139 25.35 18.87 -14.30
C GLU A 139 26.82 19.02 -13.91
N THR A 140 27.29 18.21 -12.96
CA THR A 140 28.71 18.18 -12.54
C THR A 140 29.61 17.81 -13.73
N LYS A 141 29.23 16.79 -14.50
CA LYS A 141 30.01 16.35 -15.67
C LYS A 141 30.02 17.38 -16.80
N ILE A 142 28.92 18.10 -17.01
CA ILE A 142 28.85 19.21 -17.95
C ILE A 142 29.83 20.32 -17.52
N GLN A 143 29.86 20.65 -16.22
CA GLN A 143 30.78 21.64 -15.69
C GLN A 143 32.24 21.23 -15.91
N GLU A 144 32.61 19.99 -15.60
CA GLU A 144 33.97 19.45 -15.83
C GLU A 144 34.38 19.52 -17.32
N LEU A 145 33.46 19.17 -18.23
CA LEU A 145 33.71 19.27 -19.67
C LEU A 145 33.83 20.72 -20.15
N GLN A 146 33.03 21.64 -19.61
CA GLN A 146 33.12 23.08 -19.91
C GLN A 146 34.47 23.65 -19.45
N GLU A 147 34.94 23.28 -18.26
CA GLU A 147 36.26 23.67 -17.76
C GLU A 147 37.38 23.14 -18.66
N THR A 148 37.31 21.86 -19.04
CA THR A 148 38.29 21.23 -19.95
C THR A 148 38.31 21.91 -21.32
N ASN A 149 37.14 22.23 -21.87
CA ASN A 149 37.03 22.90 -23.17
C ASN A 149 37.57 24.34 -23.11
N THR A 150 37.34 25.05 -22.01
CA THR A 150 37.93 26.37 -21.76
C THR A 150 39.45 26.28 -21.75
N GLN A 151 40.02 25.32 -21.00
CA GLN A 151 41.47 25.10 -20.96
C GLN A 151 42.07 24.77 -22.34
N LEU A 152 41.39 23.93 -23.14
CA LEU A 152 41.82 23.61 -24.50
C LEU A 152 41.71 24.81 -25.44
N THR A 153 40.69 25.64 -25.27
CA THR A 153 40.51 26.87 -26.05
C THR A 153 41.62 27.87 -25.73
N ASP A 154 41.99 28.02 -24.46
CA ASP A 154 43.10 28.87 -24.03
C ASP A 154 44.44 28.36 -24.57
N GLN A 155 44.70 27.05 -24.51
CA GLN A 155 45.89 26.44 -25.11
C GLN A 155 45.97 26.66 -26.62
N ASN A 156 44.85 26.48 -27.33
CA ASN A 156 44.79 26.74 -28.76
C ASN A 156 45.00 28.22 -29.10
N THR A 157 44.49 29.12 -28.26
CA THR A 157 44.69 30.57 -28.43
C THR A 157 46.15 30.95 -28.22
N LEU A 158 46.80 30.39 -27.18
CA LEU A 158 48.24 30.55 -26.93
C LEU A 158 49.10 29.98 -28.07
N LEU A 159 48.78 28.78 -28.56
CA LEU A 159 49.48 28.17 -29.70
C LEU A 159 49.33 29.02 -30.97
N LYS A 160 48.12 29.51 -31.28
CA LYS A 160 47.91 30.44 -32.41
C LYS A 160 48.69 31.74 -32.23
N ALA A 161 48.77 32.29 -31.02
CA ALA A 161 49.59 33.47 -30.73
C ALA A 161 51.10 33.17 -30.89
N GLN A 162 51.58 32.00 -30.48
CA GLN A 162 52.98 31.58 -30.68
C GLN A 162 53.33 31.30 -32.13
N LEU A 163 52.41 30.71 -32.90
CA LEU A 163 52.57 30.48 -34.35
C LEU A 163 52.54 31.79 -35.14
N SER A 164 51.71 32.76 -34.75
CA SER A 164 51.73 34.10 -35.36
C SER A 164 52.97 34.92 -34.95
N ALA A 165 53.49 34.73 -33.73
CA ALA A 165 54.77 35.31 -33.31
C ALA A 165 55.99 34.64 -33.97
N SER A 166 55.92 33.33 -34.26
CA SER A 166 56.99 32.55 -34.92
C SER A 166 56.93 32.59 -36.45
N GLY A 167 55.76 32.91 -37.04
CA GLY A 167 55.51 32.93 -38.48
C GLY A 167 55.87 34.23 -39.20
N ASN A 168 56.70 35.08 -38.58
CA ASN A 168 57.10 36.37 -39.14
C ASN A 168 58.43 36.31 -39.92
N ASN A 169 58.65 35.24 -40.68
CA ASN A 169 59.68 35.24 -41.71
C ASN A 169 59.35 34.23 -42.82
N VAL A 170 59.48 34.69 -44.06
CA VAL A 170 59.31 33.96 -45.34
C VAL A 170 57.89 33.93 -45.92
N GLN A 171 57.56 34.94 -46.74
CA GLN A 171 57.19 34.67 -48.14
C GLN A 171 57.14 35.92 -49.05
N ALA A 172 57.98 35.89 -50.09
CA ALA A 172 57.86 36.44 -51.46
C ALA A 172 59.23 36.22 -52.13
N ASP A 173 59.47 35.74 -53.36
CA ASP A 173 58.66 35.43 -54.53
C ASP A 173 59.60 34.70 -55.56
N VAL A 174 59.06 33.71 -56.28
CA VAL A 174 59.35 33.16 -57.65
C VAL A 174 60.79 33.02 -58.23
N SER A 175 61.19 31.79 -58.64
CA SER A 175 61.63 31.40 -60.02
C SER A 175 62.57 30.16 -60.17
N LEU A 176 62.27 29.33 -61.19
CA LEU A 176 63.12 28.43 -62.02
C LEU A 176 63.47 26.98 -61.53
N ALA A 177 63.06 26.00 -62.36
CA ALA A 177 63.36 24.55 -62.34
C ALA A 177 64.85 24.23 -62.69
N PRO A 178 65.38 22.96 -62.69
CA PRO A 178 64.72 21.65 -62.64
C PRO A 178 65.40 20.50 -61.81
N ASN A 179 64.61 19.44 -61.56
CA ASN A 179 65.00 18.03 -61.35
C ASN A 179 65.35 17.50 -59.93
N ALA A 180 64.87 16.26 -59.68
CA ALA A 180 64.95 15.37 -58.49
C ALA A 180 63.90 15.57 -57.37
N PRO A 181 63.17 14.50 -56.95
CA PRO A 181 62.19 14.59 -55.87
C PRO A 181 62.91 14.67 -54.50
N PRO A 182 62.66 15.69 -53.67
CA PRO A 182 63.11 15.67 -52.29
C PRO A 182 62.13 14.81 -51.49
N GLN A 183 62.61 13.65 -51.03
CA GLN A 183 62.05 12.94 -49.90
C GLN A 183 61.90 13.93 -48.72
N PRO A 184 60.76 13.95 -48.00
CA PRO A 184 60.68 14.72 -46.77
C PRO A 184 61.55 14.05 -45.73
N ASP A 185 62.78 14.54 -45.57
CA ASP A 185 63.67 14.13 -44.49
C ASP A 185 63.05 14.64 -43.18
N MET A 186 62.28 13.76 -42.53
CA MET A 186 61.69 14.00 -41.22
C MET A 186 62.81 14.19 -40.21
N SER A 187 62.87 15.37 -39.60
CA SER A 187 63.90 15.68 -38.61
C SER A 187 64.02 14.57 -37.55
N PRO A 188 65.24 14.21 -37.11
CA PRO A 188 65.44 13.13 -36.14
C PRO A 188 64.66 13.35 -34.84
N ALA A 189 64.40 14.60 -34.46
CA ALA A 189 63.58 14.96 -33.30
C ALA A 189 62.09 14.55 -33.44
N LEU A 190 61.52 14.65 -34.65
CA LEU A 190 60.16 14.20 -34.91
C LEU A 190 60.05 12.67 -34.91
N LEU A 191 61.07 11.96 -35.44
CA LEU A 191 61.14 10.50 -35.34
C LEU A 191 61.23 10.04 -33.87
N THR A 192 62.06 10.69 -33.04
CA THR A 192 62.13 10.37 -31.61
C THR A 192 60.81 10.64 -30.90
N ARG A 193 60.09 11.72 -31.25
CA ARG A 193 58.78 12.02 -30.64
C ARG A 193 57.72 11.00 -31.03
N ILE A 194 57.70 10.57 -32.30
CA ILE A 194 56.80 9.51 -32.77
C ILE A 194 57.10 8.19 -32.05
N ALA A 195 58.37 7.80 -31.96
CA ALA A 195 58.78 6.58 -31.24
C ALA A 195 58.35 6.59 -29.76
N ASN A 196 58.50 7.73 -29.08
CA ASN A 196 58.05 7.87 -27.69
C ASN A 196 56.52 7.80 -27.55
N LEU A 197 55.77 8.39 -28.49
CA LEU A 197 54.31 8.31 -28.50
C LEU A 197 53.81 6.91 -28.86
N GLU A 198 54.51 6.18 -29.72
CA GLU A 198 54.24 4.78 -30.03
C GLU A 198 54.50 3.88 -28.83
N GLU A 199 55.57 4.13 -28.07
CA GLU A 199 55.86 3.41 -26.83
C GLU A 199 54.86 3.72 -25.71
N GLU A 200 54.47 4.99 -25.54
CA GLU A 200 53.42 5.39 -24.60
C GLU A 200 52.07 4.76 -24.95
N ASN A 201 51.71 4.72 -26.23
CA ASN A 201 50.49 4.04 -26.68
C ASN A 201 50.58 2.52 -26.45
N ARG A 202 51.74 1.89 -26.68
CA ARG A 202 51.95 0.46 -26.42
C ARG A 202 51.72 0.14 -24.94
N THR A 203 52.29 0.92 -24.02
CA THR A 203 52.12 0.70 -22.58
C THR A 203 50.67 0.91 -22.14
N LYS A 204 49.97 1.93 -22.65
CA LYS A 204 48.53 2.12 -22.40
C LYS A 204 47.71 0.93 -22.92
N GLN A 205 48.00 0.43 -24.11
CA GLN A 205 47.34 -0.75 -24.67
C GLN A 205 47.53 -1.98 -23.78
N GLU A 206 48.76 -2.25 -23.31
CA GLU A 206 49.07 -3.35 -22.40
C GLU A 206 48.33 -3.24 -21.05
N THR A 207 48.17 -2.03 -20.50
CA THR A 207 47.41 -1.84 -19.25
C THR A 207 45.91 -2.07 -19.43
N LEU A 208 45.33 -1.64 -20.54
CA LEU A 208 43.93 -1.88 -20.87
C LEU A 208 43.66 -3.38 -21.08
N GLU A 209 44.59 -4.09 -21.72
CA GLU A 209 44.48 -5.54 -21.93
C GLU A 209 44.57 -6.32 -20.62
N LYS A 210 45.46 -5.91 -19.69
CA LYS A 210 45.50 -6.44 -18.32
C LYS A 210 44.21 -6.20 -17.54
N MET A 211 43.62 -4.99 -17.64
CA MET A 211 42.34 -4.70 -16.99
C MET A 211 41.19 -5.49 -17.59
N ARG A 212 41.14 -5.67 -18.92
CA ARG A 212 40.17 -6.55 -19.57
C ARG A 212 40.31 -7.99 -19.12
N SER A 213 41.54 -8.53 -19.08
CA SER A 213 41.80 -9.88 -18.58
C SER A 213 41.35 -10.08 -17.13
N LEU A 214 41.56 -9.08 -16.26
CA LEU A 214 41.07 -9.12 -14.88
C LEU A 214 39.54 -9.07 -14.82
N LEU A 215 38.89 -8.27 -15.66
CA LEU A 215 37.44 -8.20 -15.75
C LEU A 215 36.84 -9.52 -16.25
N ASP A 216 37.44 -10.12 -17.27
CA ASP A 216 37.00 -11.41 -17.82
C ASP A 216 37.16 -12.52 -16.78
N LYS A 217 38.28 -12.56 -16.04
CA LYS A 217 38.45 -13.48 -14.89
C LYS A 217 37.39 -13.24 -13.81
N LYS A 218 37.02 -11.99 -13.54
CA LYS A 218 35.99 -11.65 -12.55
C LYS A 218 34.59 -12.06 -13.01
N ILE A 219 34.30 -11.92 -14.30
CA ILE A 219 33.06 -12.39 -14.91
C ILE A 219 33.00 -13.91 -14.85
N GLU A 220 34.09 -14.60 -15.15
CA GLU A 220 34.19 -16.07 -15.06
C GLU A 220 34.03 -16.55 -13.61
N GLU A 221 34.63 -15.87 -12.62
CA GLU A 221 34.38 -16.11 -11.19
C GLU A 221 32.88 -15.94 -10.84
N LEU A 222 32.24 -14.85 -11.30
CA LEU A 222 30.82 -14.58 -11.03
C LEU A 222 29.88 -15.60 -11.73
N GLN A 223 30.28 -16.11 -12.90
CA GLN A 223 29.55 -17.15 -13.62
C GLN A 223 29.72 -18.53 -12.96
N GLN A 224 30.91 -18.87 -12.47
CA GLN A 224 31.15 -20.11 -11.70
C GLN A 224 30.40 -20.12 -10.37
N VAL A 225 30.30 -18.96 -9.69
CA VAL A 225 29.48 -18.78 -8.48
C VAL A 225 27.99 -19.01 -8.77
N SER A 226 27.50 -18.68 -9.96
CA SER A 226 26.08 -18.85 -10.33
C SER A 226 25.69 -20.29 -10.70
N GLN A 227 26.64 -21.17 -11.04
CA GLN A 227 26.37 -22.58 -11.36
C GLN A 227 26.64 -23.55 -10.21
N SER A 228 27.28 -23.08 -9.13
CA SER A 228 27.81 -23.94 -8.06
C SER A 228 27.41 -23.46 -6.67
N GLN A 229 26.13 -23.58 -6.27
CA GLN A 229 25.70 -23.95 -4.90
C GLN A 229 24.18 -23.80 -4.65
N ALA A 230 23.50 -24.95 -4.52
CA ALA A 230 22.78 -25.23 -3.29
C ALA A 230 23.80 -25.76 -2.24
N PRO A 231 23.50 -25.76 -0.94
CA PRO A 231 23.69 -24.62 -0.05
C PRO A 231 24.85 -24.86 0.93
N SER A 232 25.78 -23.91 1.03
CA SER A 232 26.45 -23.57 2.30
C SER A 232 27.28 -22.29 2.15
N SER A 233 27.05 -21.34 3.09
CA SER A 233 27.78 -20.08 3.37
C SER A 233 27.62 -18.85 2.43
N GLU A 234 26.54 -18.08 2.69
CA GLU A 234 26.37 -16.60 2.57
C GLU A 234 26.39 -15.90 1.17
N PRO A 235 25.70 -14.73 0.98
CA PRO A 235 24.24 -14.60 0.91
C PRO A 235 23.83 -13.66 -0.25
N SER A 236 23.40 -14.13 -1.43
CA SER A 236 22.74 -13.22 -2.42
C SER A 236 21.89 -13.88 -3.53
N GLN A 237 22.16 -15.12 -3.97
CA GLN A 237 21.51 -15.65 -5.18
C GLN A 237 20.27 -16.52 -4.95
N ALA A 238 20.01 -17.01 -3.73
CA ALA A 238 18.82 -17.82 -3.42
C ALA A 238 17.50 -17.01 -3.39
N GLN A 239 17.57 -15.69 -3.22
CA GLN A 239 16.37 -14.86 -3.11
C GLN A 239 15.66 -14.71 -4.46
N THR A 240 16.39 -14.47 -5.56
CA THR A 240 15.76 -14.11 -6.84
C THR A 240 15.00 -15.28 -7.51
N SER A 241 15.50 -16.52 -7.39
CA SER A 241 14.82 -17.69 -7.98
C SER A 241 13.58 -18.07 -7.17
N ASN A 242 13.68 -18.11 -5.84
CA ASN A 242 12.53 -18.36 -4.97
C ASN A 242 11.47 -17.26 -5.09
N THR A 243 11.86 -16.00 -5.27
CA THR A 243 10.89 -14.91 -5.46
C THR A 243 10.11 -15.08 -6.75
N ASN A 244 10.74 -15.51 -7.85
CA ASN A 244 10.02 -15.69 -9.12
C ASN A 244 9.01 -16.84 -9.05
N GLU A 245 9.38 -17.95 -8.42
CA GLU A 245 8.45 -19.07 -8.19
C GLU A 245 7.31 -18.69 -7.25
N THR A 246 7.62 -17.95 -6.19
CA THR A 246 6.61 -17.44 -5.23
C THR A 246 5.69 -16.40 -5.87
N LEU A 247 6.20 -15.56 -6.76
CA LEU A 247 5.41 -14.57 -7.49
C LEU A 247 4.47 -15.24 -8.49
N LEU A 248 4.91 -16.28 -9.22
CA LEU A 248 4.05 -17.04 -10.11
C LEU A 248 2.89 -17.73 -9.37
N ALA A 249 3.18 -18.38 -8.23
CA ALA A 249 2.15 -18.98 -7.40
C ALA A 249 1.15 -17.94 -6.84
N LYS A 250 1.63 -16.73 -6.52
CA LYS A 250 0.77 -15.64 -6.05
C LYS A 250 -0.11 -15.08 -7.17
N ILE A 251 0.42 -14.97 -8.39
CA ILE A 251 -0.35 -14.55 -9.56
C ILE A 251 -1.46 -15.55 -9.85
N GLU A 252 -1.15 -16.85 -9.82
CA GLU A 252 -2.16 -17.90 -10.04
C GLU A 252 -3.28 -17.86 -8.99
N LYS A 253 -2.92 -17.65 -7.72
CA LYS A 253 -3.91 -17.48 -6.64
C LYS A 253 -4.78 -16.23 -6.82
N LEU A 254 -4.20 -15.11 -7.23
CA LEU A 254 -4.94 -13.87 -7.47
C LEU A 254 -5.89 -14.00 -8.67
N VAL A 255 -5.48 -14.73 -9.72
CA VAL A 255 -6.34 -15.02 -10.88
C VAL A 255 -7.54 -15.87 -10.45
N GLN A 256 -7.32 -16.88 -9.61
CA GLN A 256 -8.39 -17.72 -9.08
C GLN A 256 -9.36 -16.93 -8.18
N GLU A 257 -8.83 -16.06 -7.30
CA GLU A 257 -9.65 -15.22 -6.43
C GLU A 257 -10.50 -14.20 -7.21
N ASN A 258 -9.95 -13.62 -8.28
CA ASN A 258 -10.72 -12.74 -9.16
C ASN A 258 -11.86 -13.48 -9.86
N LYS A 259 -11.60 -14.71 -10.33
CA LYS A 259 -12.63 -15.54 -10.94
C LYS A 259 -13.77 -15.86 -9.96
N GLU A 260 -13.45 -16.18 -8.71
CA GLU A 260 -14.46 -16.43 -7.67
C GLU A 260 -15.29 -15.19 -7.35
N LYS A 261 -14.66 -14.00 -7.32
CA LYS A 261 -15.37 -12.73 -7.13
C LYS A 261 -16.28 -12.38 -8.31
N ASP A 262 -15.86 -12.68 -9.54
CA ASP A 262 -16.70 -12.50 -10.73
C ASP A 262 -17.94 -13.41 -10.67
N ASP A 263 -17.77 -14.68 -10.26
CA ASP A 263 -18.89 -15.62 -10.08
C ASP A 263 -19.86 -15.15 -8.97
N GLU A 264 -19.33 -14.60 -7.86
CA GLU A 264 -20.15 -14.05 -6.77
C GLU A 264 -20.89 -12.77 -7.20
N LEU A 265 -20.25 -11.90 -7.97
CA LEU A 265 -20.88 -10.72 -8.56
C LEU A 265 -22.07 -11.09 -9.45
N ASP A 266 -21.90 -12.09 -10.30
CA ASP A 266 -22.99 -12.54 -11.18
C ASP A 266 -24.14 -13.18 -10.40
N LYS A 267 -23.84 -13.88 -9.30
CA LYS A 267 -24.87 -14.38 -8.39
C LYS A 267 -25.63 -13.24 -7.70
N ILE A 268 -24.93 -12.23 -7.19
CA ILE A 268 -25.56 -11.07 -6.54
C ILE A 268 -26.44 -10.30 -7.53
N LYS A 269 -26.01 -10.10 -8.76
CA LYS A 269 -26.84 -9.47 -9.80
C LYS A 269 -28.14 -10.25 -10.01
N LYS A 270 -28.06 -11.58 -10.09
CA LYS A 270 -29.26 -12.42 -10.24
C LYS A 270 -30.19 -12.34 -9.02
N ASP A 271 -29.64 -12.26 -7.82
CA ASP A 271 -30.43 -12.09 -6.60
C ASP A 271 -31.08 -10.70 -6.54
N GLN A 272 -30.40 -9.64 -7.03
CA GLN A 272 -30.97 -8.30 -7.19
C GLN A 272 -32.11 -8.29 -8.20
N ASP A 273 -31.95 -8.93 -9.36
CA ASP A 273 -33.02 -9.06 -10.36
C ASP A 273 -34.24 -9.79 -9.76
N SER A 274 -34.01 -10.87 -9.01
CA SER A 274 -35.08 -11.62 -8.34
C SER A 274 -35.79 -10.82 -7.24
N LEU A 275 -35.05 -9.96 -6.54
CA LEU A 275 -35.62 -9.06 -5.55
C LEU A 275 -36.46 -7.96 -6.22
N LEU A 276 -35.99 -7.42 -7.34
CA LEU A 276 -36.72 -6.44 -8.12
C LEU A 276 -38.05 -7.02 -8.60
N ASP A 277 -38.04 -8.25 -9.13
CA ASP A 277 -39.27 -8.97 -9.50
C ASP A 277 -40.23 -9.07 -8.30
N LEU A 278 -39.75 -9.44 -7.11
CA LEU A 278 -40.59 -9.55 -5.91
C LEU A 278 -41.16 -8.20 -5.45
N LEU A 279 -40.40 -7.11 -5.61
CA LEU A 279 -40.88 -5.76 -5.31
C LEU A 279 -41.97 -5.34 -6.29
N THR A 280 -41.81 -5.65 -7.59
CA THR A 280 -42.87 -5.40 -8.58
C THR A 280 -44.13 -6.23 -8.29
N ASP A 281 -43.98 -7.47 -7.83
CA ASP A 281 -45.09 -8.31 -7.37
C ASP A 281 -45.78 -7.73 -6.10
N GLN A 282 -45.01 -7.11 -5.20
CA GLN A 282 -45.58 -6.41 -4.05
C GLN A 282 -46.32 -5.14 -4.46
N GLU A 283 -45.77 -4.34 -5.37
CA GLU A 283 -46.43 -3.13 -5.87
C GLU A 283 -47.73 -3.44 -6.60
N THR A 284 -47.74 -4.47 -7.46
CA THR A 284 -48.97 -4.92 -8.12
C THR A 284 -50.00 -5.40 -7.10
N LYS A 285 -49.58 -6.16 -6.08
CA LYS A 285 -50.48 -6.60 -5.01
C LYS A 285 -51.00 -5.43 -4.18
N LEU A 286 -50.16 -4.45 -3.88
CA LEU A 286 -50.54 -3.24 -3.15
C LEU A 286 -51.53 -2.41 -3.96
N ALA A 287 -51.33 -2.28 -5.28
CA ALA A 287 -52.28 -1.67 -6.20
C ALA A 287 -53.63 -2.41 -6.22
N THR A 288 -53.63 -3.76 -6.19
CA THR A 288 -54.88 -4.53 -6.10
C THR A 288 -55.62 -4.30 -4.79
N TYR A 289 -54.91 -4.19 -3.66
CA TYR A 289 -55.52 -3.90 -2.37
C TYR A 289 -56.06 -2.48 -2.29
N LYS A 290 -55.32 -1.48 -2.79
CA LYS A 290 -55.80 -0.10 -2.92
C LYS A 290 -57.09 -0.04 -3.74
N THR A 291 -57.13 -0.74 -4.87
CA THR A 291 -58.33 -0.82 -5.72
C THR A 291 -59.51 -1.43 -4.97
N ARG A 292 -59.30 -2.52 -4.23
CA ARG A 292 -60.35 -3.18 -3.43
C ARG A 292 -60.85 -2.32 -2.27
N LEU A 293 -59.98 -1.54 -1.64
CA LEU A 293 -60.36 -0.59 -0.59
C LEU A 293 -61.22 0.55 -1.15
N ARG A 294 -60.90 1.04 -2.36
CA ARG A 294 -61.75 2.01 -3.07
C ARG A 294 -63.13 1.42 -3.41
N GLU A 295 -63.19 0.17 -3.88
CA GLU A 295 -64.47 -0.52 -4.16
C GLU A 295 -65.35 -0.69 -2.91
N LEU A 296 -64.73 -0.80 -1.73
CA LEU A 296 -65.41 -0.88 -0.44
C LEU A 296 -65.81 0.49 0.13
N GLY A 297 -65.55 1.58 -0.61
CA GLY A 297 -66.00 2.93 -0.29
C GLY A 297 -65.05 3.76 0.57
N GLU A 298 -63.82 3.30 0.77
CA GLU A 298 -62.77 4.00 1.54
C GLU A 298 -61.89 4.86 0.60
N THR A 299 -61.63 6.12 0.95
CA THR A 299 -60.76 7.02 0.17
C THR A 299 -59.29 6.71 0.46
N VAL A 300 -58.56 6.23 -0.54
CA VAL A 300 -57.11 6.02 -0.45
C VAL A 300 -56.41 7.25 -1.03
N ASP A 301 -55.63 7.95 -0.21
CA ASP A 301 -54.82 9.09 -0.65
C ASP A 301 -53.69 8.59 -1.57
N ASP A 302 -53.68 9.08 -2.81
CA ASP A 302 -52.70 8.75 -3.86
C ASP A 302 -51.61 9.85 -3.97
N ASP A 303 -51.20 10.47 -2.86
CA ASP A 303 -50.09 11.43 -2.87
C ASP A 303 -48.75 10.72 -2.95
N GLU A 304 -48.34 10.40 -4.18
CA GLU A 304 -46.94 10.41 -4.60
C GLU A 304 -46.41 11.83 -4.45
N GLY A 305 -45.71 12.09 -3.35
CA GLY A 305 -44.98 13.34 -3.11
C GLY A 305 -43.63 13.33 -3.83
N ASP A 306 -43.66 13.53 -5.15
CA ASP A 306 -42.53 14.09 -5.89
C ASP A 306 -42.28 15.50 -5.33
N SER A 307 -41.14 15.71 -4.68
CA SER A 307 -40.68 17.03 -4.25
C SER A 307 -39.36 17.32 -4.95
N ASP A 308 -39.49 17.66 -6.23
CA ASP A 308 -38.49 18.40 -6.98
C ASP A 308 -38.26 19.76 -6.31
N ASN A 309 -37.03 20.02 -5.87
CA ASN A 309 -36.58 21.37 -5.54
C ASN A 309 -35.41 21.74 -6.44
N ASN A 310 -35.63 22.75 -7.26
CA ASN A 310 -34.90 23.12 -8.46
C ASN A 310 -34.18 24.47 -8.25
N SER A 311 -32.85 24.54 -8.44
CA SER A 311 -32.00 25.74 -8.71
C SER A 311 -30.53 25.36 -8.47
N GLU A 312 -29.51 25.60 -9.30
CA GLU A 312 -29.32 26.43 -10.49
C GLU A 312 -28.03 25.94 -11.18
N ASP A 313 -28.02 25.99 -12.51
CA ASP A 313 -26.85 25.86 -13.37
C ASP A 313 -25.71 26.81 -12.98
N LEU A 314 -24.48 26.30 -12.93
CA LEU A 314 -23.32 26.98 -13.52
C LEU A 314 -22.34 25.94 -14.06
N VAL A 315 -22.55 25.62 -15.34
CA VAL A 315 -21.47 25.27 -16.26
C VAL A 315 -20.52 26.47 -16.35
N ASN A 316 -19.22 26.23 -16.20
CA ASN A 316 -18.23 27.00 -16.94
C ASN A 316 -17.11 26.04 -17.39
N GLU A 317 -17.14 25.76 -18.69
CA GLU A 317 -16.02 25.27 -19.47
C GLU A 317 -15.01 26.40 -19.66
N ALA A 318 -13.75 26.15 -19.31
CA ALA A 318 -12.53 26.57 -20.01
C ALA A 318 -11.33 25.79 -19.47
#